data_AF-A0A251SDA1-F1
#
_entry.id   AF-A0A251SDA1-F1
#
_cell.length_a   1.000
_cell.length_b   1.000
_cell.length_c   1.000
_cell.angle_alpha   90.00
_cell.angle_beta   90.00
_cell.angle_gamma   90.00
#
_symmetry.space_group_name_H-M   'P 1'
#
loop_
_entity.id
_entity.type
_entity.pdbx_description
1 polymer ?
#
loop_
_entity_poly.entity_id
_entity_poly.type
_entity_poly.pdbx_seq_one_letter_code
_entity_poly.pdbx_strand_id
1 'polypeptide(L)'
;MEKILKRGFGVALFRRDIGSPAGIRSCTSEALVEVNPGEVGVISGIPQEQLRRRVLIYSPARTATQQGSGKVGKWKINFLSTQKYVF
;
A
#
# COMPACT_ATOMS: atom_id res chain seq x y z
N MET A 1 38.16 1.10 -51.61
CA MET A 1 38.00 1.42 -50.18
C MET A 1 36.79 2.34 -50.08
N GLU A 2 35.66 2.08 -49.42
CA GLU A 2 35.21 1.08 -48.45
C GLU A 2 33.70 0.85 -48.65
N LYS A 3 33.19 -0.29 -48.20
CA LYS A 3 31.83 -0.75 -48.46
C LYS A 3 30.83 -0.13 -47.47
N ILE A 4 29.72 0.38 -48.00
CA ILE A 4 28.53 0.84 -47.27
C ILE A 4 28.02 -0.27 -46.34
N LEU A 5 28.09 -0.04 -45.03
CA LEU A 5 27.52 -0.94 -44.02
C LEU A 5 26.07 -0.52 -43.72
N LYS A 6 25.11 -1.18 -44.38
CA LYS A 6 23.72 -1.20 -43.91
C LYS A 6 23.66 -2.05 -42.64
N ARG A 7 23.27 -1.46 -41.51
CA ARG A 7 22.84 -2.24 -40.34
C ARG A 7 21.69 -1.50 -39.65
N GLY A 8 20.51 -2.07 -39.81
CA GLY A 8 19.22 -1.45 -39.51
C GLY A 8 18.98 -1.21 -38.03
N PHE A 9 18.14 -0.20 -37.78
CA PHE A 9 17.44 0.04 -36.53
C PHE A 9 16.46 -1.11 -36.26
N GLY A 10 16.79 -1.97 -35.30
CA GLY A 10 15.88 -3.01 -34.82
C GLY A 10 14.94 -2.44 -33.75
N VAL A 11 13.76 -1.96 -34.16
CA VAL A 11 12.64 -1.73 -33.25
C VAL A 11 12.03 -3.10 -32.94
N ALA A 12 12.41 -3.72 -31.83
CA ALA A 12 11.79 -4.95 -31.37
C ALA A 12 10.39 -4.64 -30.85
N LEU A 13 9.40 -4.74 -31.75
CA LEU A 13 7.99 -4.83 -31.41
C LEU A 13 7.75 -6.17 -30.68
N PHE A 14 7.83 -6.15 -29.34
CA PHE A 14 7.32 -7.25 -28.54
C PHE A 14 5.80 -7.29 -28.70
N ARG A 15 5.34 -8.32 -29.41
CA ARG A 15 3.93 -8.63 -29.62
C ARG A 15 3.22 -8.75 -28.27
N ARG A 16 2.03 -8.16 -28.22
CA ARG A 16 1.05 -8.31 -27.16
C ARG A 16 0.50 -9.74 -27.21
N ASP A 17 0.83 -10.55 -26.22
CA ASP A 17 -0.04 -11.68 -25.86
C ASP A 17 -1.19 -11.11 -25.02
N ILE A 18 -2.36 -10.99 -25.63
CA ILE A 18 -3.62 -10.74 -24.95
C ILE A 18 -3.96 -12.03 -24.21
N GLY A 19 -3.40 -12.17 -23.01
CA GLY A 19 -3.88 -13.12 -22.01
C GLY A 19 -5.24 -12.66 -21.50
N SER A 20 -6.23 -13.54 -21.66
CA SER A 20 -7.60 -13.40 -21.14
C SER A 20 -7.61 -12.81 -19.71
N PRO A 21 -8.32 -11.70 -19.41
CA PRO A 21 -8.55 -11.28 -18.04
C PRO A 21 -9.67 -12.14 -17.45
N ALA A 22 -9.38 -13.41 -17.19
CA ALA A 22 -10.20 -14.24 -16.34
C ALA A 22 -10.13 -13.69 -14.91
N GLY A 23 -11.23 -13.08 -14.47
CA GLY A 23 -11.51 -12.78 -13.07
C GLY A 23 -11.01 -11.41 -12.61
N ILE A 24 -11.80 -10.36 -12.87
CA ILE A 24 -11.90 -9.28 -11.90
C ILE A 24 -12.44 -9.92 -10.62
N ARG A 25 -11.56 -10.26 -9.67
CA ARG A 25 -11.97 -10.57 -8.31
C ARG A 25 -12.52 -9.29 -7.73
N SER A 26 -13.83 -9.14 -7.79
CA SER A 26 -14.55 -8.17 -6.96
C SER A 26 -14.26 -8.53 -5.51
N CYS A 27 -13.50 -7.68 -4.82
CA CYS A 27 -13.36 -7.76 -3.37
C CYS A 27 -14.66 -7.20 -2.80
N THR A 28 -15.60 -8.09 -2.47
CA THR A 28 -16.81 -7.73 -1.73
C THR A 28 -16.40 -7.27 -0.34
N SER A 29 -16.32 -5.95 -0.19
CA SER A 29 -16.09 -5.24 1.07
C SER A 29 -17.34 -5.30 1.94
N GLU A 30 -17.69 -6.46 2.51
CA GLU A 30 -18.63 -6.48 3.63
C GLU A 30 -18.53 -7.76 4.46
N ALA A 31 -17.44 -7.86 5.22
CA ALA A 31 -17.42 -8.70 6.41
C ALA A 31 -17.36 -7.77 7.61
N LEU A 32 -18.51 -7.19 7.98
CA LEU A 32 -18.68 -6.52 9.27
C LEU A 32 -18.74 -7.59 10.36
N VAL A 33 -17.60 -8.26 10.60
CA VAL A 33 -17.42 -9.07 11.80
C VAL A 33 -17.32 -8.09 12.95
N GLU A 34 -18.33 -8.08 13.82
CA GLU A 34 -18.24 -7.44 15.12
C GLU A 34 -17.20 -8.20 15.94
N VAL A 35 -15.94 -7.82 15.76
CA VAL A 35 -14.84 -8.34 16.55
C VAL A 35 -15.02 -7.76 17.95
N ASN A 36 -15.53 -8.58 18.87
CA ASN A 36 -15.50 -8.25 20.29
C ASN A 36 -14.06 -7.84 20.64
N PRO A 37 -13.82 -6.58 21.06
CA PRO A 37 -12.47 -6.10 21.34
C PRO A 37 -11.90 -6.96 22.47
N GLY A 38 -10.91 -7.78 22.12
CA GLY A 38 -10.39 -8.82 23.01
C GLY A 38 -9.92 -8.28 24.37
N GLU A 39 -9.98 -9.14 25.39
CA GLU A 39 -9.62 -8.91 26.80
C GLU A 39 -8.30 -8.15 26.98
N VAL A 40 -7.36 -8.31 26.06
CA VAL A 40 -6.05 -7.66 26.05
C VAL A 40 -6.16 -6.13 26.13
N GLY A 41 -7.16 -5.54 25.47
CA GLY A 41 -7.38 -4.09 25.55
C GLY A 41 -7.74 -3.63 26.96
N VAL A 42 -8.56 -4.41 27.67
CA VAL A 42 -9.02 -4.11 29.03
C VAL A 42 -7.88 -4.25 30.05
N ILE A 43 -7.03 -5.26 29.90
CA ILE A 43 -5.92 -5.54 30.83
C ILE A 43 -4.75 -4.55 30.62
N SER A 44 -4.64 -3.96 29.42
CA SER A 44 -3.53 -3.06 29.05
C SER A 44 -3.49 -1.73 29.82
N GLY A 45 -4.54 -1.38 30.57
CA GLY A 45 -4.66 -0.10 31.27
C GLY A 45 -4.95 1.10 30.35
N ILE A 46 -5.20 0.86 29.05
CA ILE A 46 -5.60 1.90 28.10
C ILE A 46 -7.05 2.32 28.40
N PRO A 47 -7.34 3.63 28.52
CA PRO A 47 -8.70 4.08 28.80
C PRO A 47 -9.66 3.72 27.65
N GLN A 48 -10.91 3.42 28.00
CA GLN A 48 -11.94 2.93 27.07
C GLN A 48 -12.16 3.84 25.85
N GLU A 49 -12.01 5.15 26.04
CA GLU A 49 -12.14 6.12 24.95
C GLU A 49 -11.08 5.90 23.84
N GLN A 50 -9.87 5.50 24.21
CA GLN A 50 -8.81 5.23 23.24
C GLN A 50 -8.98 3.89 22.53
N LEU A 51 -9.58 2.89 23.18
CA LEU A 51 -9.89 1.59 22.57
C LEU A 51 -10.93 1.70 21.45
N ARG A 52 -11.79 2.71 21.49
CA ARG A 52 -12.78 3.00 20.45
C ARG A 52 -12.20 3.73 19.23
N ARG A 53 -10.94 4.17 19.28
CA ARG A 53 -10.33 4.94 18.18
C ARG A 53 -10.07 4.04 16.98
N ARG A 54 -10.42 4.54 15.79
CA ARG A 54 -10.15 3.86 14.53
C ARG A 54 -8.68 4.01 14.16
N VAL A 55 -8.09 2.90 13.71
CA VAL A 55 -6.70 2.83 13.25
C VAL A 55 -6.61 2.63 11.75
N LEU A 56 -5.54 3.14 11.15
CA LEU A 56 -5.09 2.87 9.80
C LEU A 56 -3.84 1.99 9.87
N ILE A 57 -3.92 0.80 9.29
CA ILE A 57 -2.78 -0.12 9.14
C ILE A 57 -2.29 0.01 7.71
N TYR A 58 -1.04 0.44 7.52
CA TYR A 58 -0.49 0.71 6.20
C TYR A 58 1.00 0.44 6.14
N SER A 59 1.50 0.17 4.94
CA SER A 59 2.93 0.27 4.64
C SER A 59 3.25 1.71 4.21
N PRO A 60 4.19 2.42 4.86
CA PRO A 60 4.56 3.76 4.46
C PRO A 60 5.07 3.84 3.03
N ALA A 61 4.63 4.88 2.32
CA ALA A 61 5.20 5.23 1.03
C ALA A 61 6.64 5.75 1.20
N ARG A 62 7.43 5.65 0.13
CA ARG A 62 8.77 6.25 0.07
C ARG A 62 8.64 7.77 0.11
N THR A 63 9.49 8.44 0.88
CA THR A 63 9.60 9.89 0.87
C THR A 63 10.05 10.36 -0.52
N ALA A 64 9.22 11.17 -1.19
CA ALA A 64 9.44 11.54 -2.60
C ALA A 64 10.81 12.21 -2.83
N THR A 65 11.26 13.04 -1.88
CA THR A 65 12.49 13.83 -1.99
C THR A 65 13.76 13.06 -1.63
N GLN A 66 13.65 11.90 -0.96
CA GLN A 66 14.82 11.16 -0.47
C GLN A 66 15.05 9.90 -1.29
N GLN A 67 16.32 9.62 -1.60
CA GLN A 67 16.71 8.32 -2.13
C GLN A 67 16.88 7.28 -1.02
N GLY A 68 16.48 6.04 -1.31
CA GLY A 68 16.52 4.93 -0.36
C GLY A 68 15.16 4.27 -0.14
N SER A 69 15.21 2.98 0.24
CA SER A 69 14.06 2.10 0.48
C SER A 69 13.96 1.65 1.95
N GLY A 70 14.88 2.07 2.82
CA GLY A 70 14.97 1.54 4.20
C GLY A 70 13.75 1.82 5.09
N LYS A 71 12.85 2.71 4.66
CA LYS A 71 11.62 3.09 5.40
C LYS A 71 10.34 2.44 4.84
N VAL A 72 10.41 1.77 3.68
CA VAL A 72 9.26 1.09 3.08
C VAL A 72 9.24 -0.40 3.47
N GLY A 73 8.09 -1.06 3.33
CA GLY A 73 7.93 -2.49 3.65
C GLY A 73 7.70 -2.83 5.13
N LYS A 74 7.79 -1.85 6.04
CA LYS A 74 7.43 -2.02 7.46
C LYS A 74 5.99 -1.61 7.67
N TRP A 75 5.14 -2.49 8.19
CA TRP A 75 3.76 -2.17 8.56
C TRP A 75 3.73 -1.20 9.74
N LYS A 76 2.86 -0.19 9.65
CA LYS A 76 2.65 0.81 10.70
C LYS A 76 1.17 0.94 11.04
N ILE A 77 0.91 1.24 12.30
CA ILE A 77 -0.40 1.61 12.82
C ILE A 77 -0.41 3.13 13.03
N ASN A 78 -1.40 3.81 12.47
CA ASN A 78 -1.65 5.24 12.70
C ASN A 78 -3.07 5.40 13.22
N PHE A 79 -3.27 6.34 14.15
CA PHE A 79 -4.59 6.69 14.66
C PHE A 79 -5.12 7.85 13.82
N LEU A 80 -6.32 7.70 13.26
CA LEU A 80 -6.98 8.83 12.58
C LEU A 80 -7.06 9.99 13.58
N SER A 81 -6.32 11.06 13.27
CA SER A 81 -5.95 12.10 14.23
C SER A 81 -7.17 12.67 14.96
N THR A 82 -7.00 12.90 16.25
CA THR A 82 -7.82 13.84 17.02
C THR A 82 -7.54 15.29 16.60
N GLN A 83 -8.41 16.22 17.00
CA GLN A 83 -8.30 17.66 16.72
C GLN A 83 -6.90 18.17 17.07
N LYS A 84 -6.28 18.88 16.11
CA LYS A 84 -5.05 19.64 16.32
C LYS A 84 -5.42 21.12 16.32
N TYR A 85 -5.13 21.81 17.42
CA TYR A 85 -5.37 23.24 17.52
C TYR A 85 -4.24 24.02 16.84
N VAL A 86 -4.61 25.12 16.18
CA VAL A 86 -3.68 26.11 15.66
C VAL A 86 -3.82 27.33 16.57
N PHE A 87 -2.70 27.77 17.16
CA PHE A 87 -2.61 29.03 17.90
C PHE A 87 -2.22 30.15 16.94
#